data_AF-A0A7C1JRQ2-F1
#
_entry.id   AF-A0A7C1JRQ2-F1
#
_cell.length_a   1.000
_cell.length_b   1.000
_cell.length_c   1.000
_cell.angle_alpha   90.00
_cell.angle_beta   90.00
_cell.angle_gamma   90.00
#
_symmetry.space_group_name_H-M   'P 1'
#
loop_
_entity.id
_entity.type
_entity.pdbx_description
1 polymer ?
#
loop_
_entity_poly.entity_id
_entity_poly.type
_entity_poly.pdbx_seq_one_letter_code
_entity_poly.pdbx_strand_id
1 'polypeptide(L)'
;MGNRNRSRAQMSRNGFTDYITKQCAFIHPNGERCRRLTTITHPYCAQHTRVVHGVEVRPSTIPGAGLGLFAVRYLPKGVFLFNYDGDRLSVADYNARYADMGFGPYAIELTASVIIDARRTDAGVARFICSYHGSGKRPNVEYVSSGKCVEVWTIAPIETGEELLADYGEEMIAAMGLG
;
A
#
# COMPACT_ATOMS: atom_id res chain seq x y z
N MET A 1 18.90 -33.98 15.03
CA MET A 1 17.46 -34.23 15.28
C MET A 1 16.99 -33.20 16.30
N GLY A 2 16.05 -32.28 16.09
CA GLY A 2 15.17 -31.99 14.98
C GLY A 2 14.82 -30.49 15.01
N ASN A 3 14.51 -29.99 13.82
CA ASN A 3 14.37 -28.60 13.41
C ASN A 3 13.28 -27.82 14.18
N ARG A 4 13.66 -26.83 15.01
CA ARG A 4 12.73 -25.85 15.59
C ARG A 4 12.67 -24.59 14.73
N ASN A 5 12.18 -24.75 13.51
CA ASN A 5 11.81 -23.61 12.66
C ASN A 5 10.40 -23.88 12.10
N ARG A 6 9.41 -23.90 13.00
CA ARG A 6 8.02 -23.76 12.59
C ARG A 6 7.79 -22.27 12.33
N SER A 7 7.81 -21.94 11.05
CA SER A 7 7.36 -20.68 10.49
C SER A 7 6.09 -20.22 11.19
N ARG A 8 6.17 -19.09 11.90
CA ARG A 8 5.00 -18.25 12.17
C ARG A 8 4.60 -17.57 10.85
N ALA A 9 4.19 -18.38 9.88
CA ALA A 9 3.31 -17.91 8.82
C ALA A 9 1.93 -17.79 9.47
N GLN A 10 1.71 -16.64 10.09
CA GLN A 10 0.40 -16.26 10.57
C GLN A 10 -0.45 -16.00 9.31
N MET A 11 -1.08 -17.07 8.82
CA MET A 11 -2.02 -17.07 7.70
C MET A 11 -2.97 -15.89 7.84
N SER A 12 -3.05 -15.05 6.79
CA SER A 12 -4.11 -14.04 6.71
C SER A 12 -5.44 -14.77 6.77
N ARG A 13 -6.34 -14.31 7.65
CA ARG A 13 -7.68 -14.90 7.83
C ARG A 13 -8.55 -14.84 6.56
N ASN A 14 -8.10 -14.12 5.51
CA ASN A 14 -8.85 -13.89 4.28
C ASN A 14 -8.08 -14.25 2.97
N GLY A 15 -6.87 -14.80 3.02
CA GLY A 15 -6.16 -15.28 1.81
C GLY A 15 -5.63 -14.23 0.81
N PHE A 16 -5.90 -12.93 1.01
CA PHE A 16 -5.61 -11.87 0.03
C PHE A 16 -4.23 -11.20 0.13
N THR A 17 -3.37 -11.59 1.06
CA THR A 17 -2.11 -10.88 1.31
C THR A 17 -0.99 -11.84 1.63
N ASP A 18 0.13 -11.69 0.93
CA ASP A 18 1.32 -12.48 1.13
C ASP A 18 2.30 -11.71 2.02
N TYR A 19 2.45 -12.15 3.26
CA TYR A 19 3.31 -11.48 4.23
C TYR A 19 4.78 -11.80 4.01
N ILE A 20 5.56 -10.78 3.66
CA ILE A 20 6.99 -10.86 3.47
C ILE A 20 7.68 -10.10 4.60
N THR A 21 8.64 -10.72 5.28
CA THR A 21 9.45 -10.05 6.32
C THR A 21 10.89 -9.88 5.83
N LYS A 22 11.38 -8.64 5.80
CA LYS A 22 12.76 -8.30 5.42
C LYS A 22 13.37 -7.34 6.44
N GLN A 23 14.69 -7.22 6.45
CA GLN A 23 15.37 -6.18 7.20
C GLN A 23 15.08 -4.80 6.60
N CYS A 24 14.83 -3.81 7.46
CA CYS A 24 14.67 -2.41 7.08
C CYS A 24 15.85 -1.94 6.19
N ALA A 25 15.53 -1.29 5.07
CA ALA A 25 16.53 -0.81 4.11
C ALA A 25 17.21 0.52 4.50
N PHE A 26 16.76 1.16 5.59
CA PHE A 26 17.33 2.44 6.04
C PHE A 26 18.80 2.29 6.44
N ILE A 27 19.64 3.19 5.93
CA ILE A 27 21.05 3.32 6.28
C ILE A 27 21.19 4.53 7.21
N HIS A 28 21.71 4.30 8.41
CA HIS A 28 21.94 5.36 9.39
C HIS A 28 23.12 6.26 8.98
N PRO A 29 23.25 7.47 9.56
CA PRO A 29 24.38 8.36 9.26
C PRO A 29 25.77 7.75 9.53
N ASN A 30 25.84 6.73 10.40
CA ASN A 30 27.07 5.96 10.65
C ASN A 30 27.36 4.89 9.58
N GLY A 31 26.57 4.81 8.50
CA GLY A 31 26.71 3.83 7.43
C GLY A 31 26.10 2.46 7.71
N GLU A 32 25.61 2.20 8.93
CA GLU A 32 25.02 0.91 9.27
C GLU A 32 23.58 0.79 8.79
N ARG A 33 23.22 -0.37 8.25
CA ARG A 33 21.83 -0.70 7.94
C ARG A 33 21.06 -0.97 9.23
N CYS A 34 19.87 -0.37 9.34
CA CYS A 34 18.95 -0.62 10.44
C CYS A 34 18.69 -2.13 10.61
N ARG A 35 18.83 -2.64 11.84
CA ARG A 35 18.67 -4.08 12.15
C ARG A 35 17.21 -4.51 12.39
N ARG A 36 16.26 -3.57 12.39
CA ARG A 36 14.84 -3.90 12.58
C ARG A 36 14.29 -4.64 11.37
N LEU A 37 13.40 -5.59 11.64
CA LEU A 37 12.61 -6.24 10.60
C LEU A 37 11.37 -5.42 10.29
N THR A 38 10.88 -5.55 9.07
CA THR A 38 9.61 -5.00 8.62
C THR A 38 8.85 -6.06 7.85
N THR A 39 7.55 -6.11 8.10
CA THR A 39 6.61 -7.00 7.40
C THR A 39 5.58 -6.20 6.62
N ILE A 40 5.22 -5.00 7.09
CA ILE A 40 4.08 -4.22 6.57
C ILE A 40 4.53 -2.94 5.87
N THR A 41 5.62 -2.33 6.32
CA THR A 41 5.96 -0.94 5.97
C THR A 41 7.17 -0.82 5.04
N HIS A 42 7.40 -1.87 4.25
CA HIS A 42 8.54 -1.97 3.35
C HIS A 42 8.74 -0.69 2.50
N PRO A 43 9.99 -0.36 2.16
CA PRO A 43 11.22 -1.10 2.48
C PRO A 43 11.76 -0.81 3.88
N TYR A 44 11.07 0.02 4.67
CA TYR A 44 11.51 0.49 5.97
C TYR A 44 10.75 -0.15 7.12
N CYS A 45 11.32 -0.15 8.34
CA CYS A 45 10.53 -0.44 9.53
C CYS A 45 9.65 0.77 9.86
N ALA A 46 8.59 0.56 10.65
CA ALA A 46 7.60 1.60 10.97
C ALA A 46 8.22 2.93 11.43
N GLN A 47 9.29 2.90 12.24
CA GLN A 47 9.98 4.13 12.66
C GLN A 47 10.63 4.87 11.47
N HIS A 48 11.31 4.16 10.58
CA HIS A 48 11.96 4.78 9.42
C HIS A 48 10.97 5.14 8.32
N THR A 49 9.84 4.46 8.20
CA THR A 49 8.73 4.89 7.32
C THR A 49 8.21 6.27 7.73
N ARG A 50 8.02 6.49 9.05
CA ARG A 50 7.63 7.80 9.59
C ARG A 50 8.65 8.89 9.26
N VAL A 51 9.94 8.58 9.33
CA VAL A 51 11.03 9.55 9.06
C VAL A 51 11.17 9.84 7.56
N VAL A 52 11.26 8.79 6.75
CA VAL A 52 11.55 8.90 5.30
C VAL A 52 10.32 9.41 4.56
N HIS A 53 9.20 8.69 4.67
CA HIS A 53 7.99 9.02 3.91
C HIS A 53 7.09 10.02 4.61
N GLY A 54 7.25 10.24 5.92
CA GLY A 54 6.35 11.14 6.65
C GLY A 54 4.95 10.55 6.85
N VAL A 55 4.82 9.22 6.79
CA VAL A 55 3.55 8.51 6.95
C VAL A 55 3.67 7.32 7.90
N GLU A 56 2.52 6.83 8.37
CA GLU A 56 2.40 5.59 9.15
C GLU A 56 1.18 4.78 8.77
N VAL A 57 1.26 3.47 8.98
CA VAL A 57 0.13 2.55 8.82
C VAL A 57 -0.52 2.32 10.18
N ARG A 58 -1.83 2.57 10.27
CA ARG A 58 -2.65 2.34 11.48
C ARG A 58 -4.11 2.04 11.07
N PRO A 59 -5.01 1.63 11.98
CA PRO A 59 -6.41 1.40 11.64
C PRO A 59 -7.03 2.61 10.91
N SER A 60 -7.73 2.33 9.81
CA SER A 60 -8.42 3.34 9.00
C SER A 60 -9.53 4.00 9.80
N THR A 61 -9.87 5.25 9.45
CA THR A 61 -11.06 5.93 9.99
C THR A 61 -12.36 5.45 9.33
N ILE A 62 -12.26 4.71 8.23
CA ILE A 62 -13.40 4.17 7.49
C ILE A 62 -13.84 2.85 8.13
N PRO A 63 -15.12 2.70 8.55
CA PRO A 63 -15.63 1.46 9.12
C PRO A 63 -15.41 0.27 8.18
N GLY A 64 -14.80 -0.79 8.67
CA GLY A 64 -14.58 -2.03 7.91
C GLY A 64 -13.41 -2.01 6.91
N ALA A 65 -12.77 -0.87 6.65
CA ALA A 65 -11.65 -0.77 5.70
C ALA A 65 -10.34 -1.43 6.21
N GLY A 66 -10.24 -1.70 7.51
CA GLY A 66 -9.07 -2.31 8.13
C GLY A 66 -7.97 -1.30 8.42
N LEU A 67 -6.90 -1.28 7.62
CA LEU A 67 -5.75 -0.39 7.80
C LEU A 67 -5.78 0.75 6.79
N GLY A 68 -5.35 1.93 7.24
CA GLY A 68 -5.16 3.12 6.41
C GLY A 68 -3.72 3.64 6.49
N LEU A 69 -3.40 4.63 5.67
CA LEU A 69 -2.12 5.32 5.64
C LEU A 69 -2.31 6.77 6.09
N PHE A 70 -1.51 7.23 7.04
CA PHE A 70 -1.71 8.52 7.70
C PHE A 70 -0.47 9.38 7.67
N ALA A 71 -0.64 10.68 7.47
CA ALA A 71 0.44 11.64 7.55
C ALA A 71 0.91 11.80 9.02
N VAL A 72 2.22 11.79 9.25
CA VAL A 72 2.83 12.09 10.57
C VAL A 72 3.55 13.43 10.60
N ARG A 73 3.44 14.18 9.50
CA ARG A 73 3.87 15.57 9.32
C ARG A 73 2.97 16.22 8.28
N TYR A 74 3.00 17.55 8.19
CA TYR A 74 2.36 18.27 7.08
C TYR A 74 2.93 17.82 5.73
N LEU A 75 2.05 17.51 4.77
CA LEU A 75 2.39 17.23 3.38
C LEU A 75 1.78 18.33 2.50
N PRO A 76 2.59 19.13 1.79
CA PRO A 76 2.08 20.15 0.89
C PRO A 76 1.27 19.53 -0.26
N LYS A 77 0.41 20.32 -0.90
CA LYS A 77 -0.22 19.96 -2.18
C LYS A 77 0.82 19.88 -3.30
N GLY A 78 0.64 18.95 -4.24
CA GLY A 78 1.45 18.85 -5.45
C GLY A 78 2.83 18.24 -5.23
N VAL A 79 2.98 17.39 -4.19
CA VAL A 79 4.25 16.70 -3.92
C VAL A 79 4.13 15.21 -4.21
N PHE A 80 5.18 14.67 -4.81
CA PHE A 80 5.39 13.24 -4.92
C PHE A 80 5.66 12.63 -3.54
N LEU A 81 5.02 11.50 -3.23
CA LEU A 81 5.23 10.78 -1.97
C LEU A 81 6.10 9.53 -2.16
N PHE A 82 5.64 8.61 -3.00
CA PHE A 82 6.28 7.33 -3.32
C PHE A 82 5.53 6.67 -4.49
N ASN A 83 6.07 5.56 -5.00
CA ASN A 83 5.40 4.77 -6.03
C ASN A 83 4.41 3.78 -5.42
N TYR A 84 3.33 3.51 -6.15
CA TYR A 84 2.55 2.27 -5.99
C TYR A 84 3.27 1.19 -6.79
N ASP A 85 3.71 0.14 -6.10
CA ASP A 85 4.50 -0.93 -6.70
C ASP A 85 3.93 -2.29 -6.30
N GLY A 86 4.43 -3.37 -6.90
CA GLY A 86 3.92 -4.71 -6.72
C GLY A 86 4.36 -5.66 -7.84
N ASP A 87 3.74 -6.84 -7.89
CA ASP A 87 3.95 -7.74 -9.01
C ASP A 87 3.39 -7.11 -10.29
N ARG A 88 4.15 -7.13 -11.38
CA ARG A 88 3.67 -6.69 -12.71
C ARG A 88 3.10 -7.89 -13.44
N LEU A 89 1.80 -7.87 -13.67
CA LEU A 89 1.05 -8.97 -14.28
C LEU A 89 0.54 -8.54 -15.64
N SER A 90 0.50 -9.48 -16.58
CA SER A 90 -0.37 -9.33 -17.73
C SER A 90 -1.83 -9.39 -17.28
N VAL A 91 -2.76 -8.87 -18.10
CA VAL A 91 -4.20 -8.98 -17.83
C VAL A 91 -4.62 -10.45 -17.67
N ALA A 92 -4.05 -11.35 -18.45
CA ALA A 92 -4.32 -12.78 -18.36
C ALA A 92 -3.84 -13.38 -17.03
N ASP A 93 -2.62 -13.04 -16.58
CA ASP A 93 -2.09 -13.52 -15.29
C ASP A 93 -2.86 -12.98 -14.11
N TYR A 94 -3.31 -11.72 -14.17
CA TYR A 94 -4.18 -11.12 -13.17
C TYR A 94 -5.53 -11.84 -13.09
N ASN A 95 -6.19 -12.06 -14.23
CA ASN A 95 -7.47 -12.76 -14.28
C ASN A 95 -7.34 -14.19 -13.78
N ALA A 96 -6.27 -14.90 -14.15
CA ALA A 96 -6.00 -16.24 -13.64
C ALA A 96 -5.76 -16.24 -12.12
N ARG A 97 -5.02 -15.25 -11.60
CA ARG A 97 -4.73 -15.11 -10.16
C ARG A 97 -5.99 -14.86 -9.33
N TYR A 98 -6.97 -14.15 -9.88
CA TYR A 98 -8.18 -13.72 -9.18
C TYR A 98 -9.48 -14.32 -9.73
N ALA A 99 -9.39 -15.43 -10.47
CA ALA A 99 -10.53 -16.07 -11.14
C ALA A 99 -11.69 -16.39 -10.18
N ASP A 100 -11.38 -16.87 -8.97
CA ASP A 100 -12.40 -17.23 -7.96
C ASP A 100 -12.97 -16.01 -7.21
N MET A 101 -12.25 -14.88 -7.25
CA MET A 101 -12.55 -13.68 -6.46
C MET A 101 -13.23 -12.58 -7.29
N GLY A 102 -13.02 -12.58 -8.61
CA GLY A 102 -13.51 -11.55 -9.53
C GLY A 102 -12.69 -10.25 -9.53
N PHE A 103 -11.95 -9.93 -8.46
CA PHE A 103 -11.09 -8.74 -8.40
C PHE A 103 -9.91 -8.89 -7.42
N GLY A 104 -8.81 -8.21 -7.71
CA GLY A 104 -7.64 -8.09 -6.84
C GLY A 104 -7.72 -6.82 -5.98
N PRO A 105 -7.76 -6.92 -4.64
CA PRO A 105 -8.00 -5.76 -3.76
C PRO A 105 -6.85 -4.74 -3.71
N TYR A 106 -5.70 -5.08 -4.29
CA TYR A 106 -4.50 -4.24 -4.34
C TYR A 106 -3.98 -4.07 -5.78
N ALA A 107 -4.86 -4.21 -6.75
CA ALA A 107 -4.51 -4.10 -8.16
C ALA A 107 -4.76 -2.69 -8.68
N ILE A 108 -3.80 -2.17 -9.44
CA ILE A 108 -3.93 -0.90 -10.15
C ILE A 108 -3.42 -1.06 -11.59
N GLU A 109 -4.10 -0.44 -12.55
CA GLU A 109 -3.66 -0.45 -13.93
C GLU A 109 -2.39 0.41 -14.09
N LEU A 110 -1.35 -0.15 -14.71
CA LEU A 110 -0.18 0.61 -15.13
C LEU A 110 -0.31 1.03 -16.59
N THR A 111 -0.68 0.07 -17.45
CA THR A 111 -1.03 0.28 -18.86
C THR A 111 -2.20 -0.61 -19.21
N ALA A 112 -2.80 -0.42 -20.38
CA ALA A 112 -3.87 -1.29 -20.89
C ALA A 112 -3.52 -2.79 -20.97
N SER A 113 -2.25 -3.18 -20.82
CA SER A 113 -1.80 -4.58 -20.84
C SER A 113 -1.06 -5.03 -19.58
N VAL A 114 -0.82 -4.12 -18.63
CA VAL A 114 -0.03 -4.40 -17.42
C VAL A 114 -0.74 -3.88 -16.17
N ILE A 115 -0.91 -4.78 -15.20
CA ILE A 115 -1.49 -4.50 -13.89
C ILE A 115 -0.39 -4.62 -12.84
N ILE A 116 -0.33 -3.68 -11.90
CA ILE A 116 0.49 -3.78 -10.70
C ILE A 116 -0.38 -4.36 -9.59
N ASP A 117 0.06 -5.48 -8.99
CA ASP A 117 -0.62 -6.15 -7.89
C ASP A 117 0.22 -6.06 -6.60
N ALA A 118 -0.22 -5.20 -5.67
CA ALA A 118 0.43 -4.99 -4.37
C ALA A 118 -0.05 -5.99 -3.29
N ARG A 119 -0.49 -7.20 -3.68
CA ARG A 119 -0.84 -8.30 -2.77
C ARG A 119 0.26 -8.65 -1.78
N ARG A 120 1.54 -8.60 -2.20
CA ARG A 120 2.67 -8.88 -1.32
C ARG A 120 2.97 -7.68 -0.43
N THR A 121 3.28 -7.90 0.85
CA THR A 121 3.52 -6.76 1.75
C THR A 121 4.84 -6.03 1.50
N ASP A 122 5.77 -6.61 0.73
CA ASP A 122 6.99 -5.94 0.28
C ASP A 122 6.79 -4.99 -0.91
N ALA A 123 5.54 -4.84 -1.38
CA ALA A 123 5.12 -3.88 -2.41
C ALA A 123 5.07 -2.41 -1.93
N GLY A 124 5.26 -2.18 -0.62
CA GLY A 124 5.35 -0.83 -0.05
C GLY A 124 4.06 -0.34 0.61
N VAL A 125 4.12 0.87 1.18
CA VAL A 125 3.04 1.42 2.03
C VAL A 125 1.86 1.99 1.24
N ALA A 126 2.02 2.27 -0.06
CA ALA A 126 0.97 2.83 -0.90
C ALA A 126 -0.29 1.95 -0.97
N ARG A 127 -0.14 0.63 -0.76
CA ARG A 127 -1.22 -0.36 -0.69
C ARG A 127 -2.22 -0.15 0.46
N PHE A 128 -1.93 0.75 1.41
CA PHE A 128 -2.80 1.07 2.54
C PHE A 128 -3.54 2.40 2.37
N ILE A 129 -3.37 3.10 1.24
CA ILE A 129 -4.21 4.26 0.92
C ILE A 129 -5.59 3.74 0.60
N CYS A 130 -6.61 4.17 1.33
CA CYS A 130 -8.01 3.74 1.15
C CYS A 130 -8.75 4.59 0.11
N SER A 131 -9.88 4.06 -0.38
CA SER A 131 -10.88 4.87 -1.09
C SER A 131 -11.41 5.95 -0.14
N TYR A 132 -11.66 7.16 -0.65
CA TYR A 132 -12.28 8.20 0.16
C TYR A 132 -13.75 7.89 0.52
N HIS A 133 -14.41 6.96 -0.17
CA HIS A 133 -15.81 6.60 0.08
C HIS A 133 -16.00 6.08 1.51
N GLY A 134 -17.06 6.53 2.18
CA GLY A 134 -17.33 6.20 3.58
C GLY A 134 -16.48 6.96 4.61
N SER A 135 -15.50 7.76 4.20
CA SER A 135 -14.66 8.56 5.12
C SER A 135 -15.30 9.87 5.58
N GLY A 136 -16.31 10.37 4.86
CA GLY A 136 -16.84 11.72 5.06
C GLY A 136 -15.87 12.85 4.64
N LYS A 137 -14.74 12.51 4.01
CA LYS A 137 -13.73 13.45 3.50
C LYS A 137 -13.63 13.36 1.97
N ARG A 138 -12.93 14.32 1.35
CA ARG A 138 -12.56 14.28 -0.07
C ARG A 138 -11.23 13.54 -0.26
N PRO A 139 -10.96 12.98 -1.45
CA PRO A 139 -9.62 12.46 -1.74
C PRO A 139 -8.58 13.59 -1.64
N ASN A 140 -7.41 13.24 -1.11
CA ASN A 140 -6.29 14.16 -0.92
C ASN A 140 -4.98 13.66 -1.55
N VAL A 141 -5.00 12.45 -2.11
CA VAL A 141 -3.94 11.91 -2.98
C VAL A 141 -4.53 11.34 -4.27
N GLU A 142 -3.70 11.23 -5.30
CA GLU A 142 -4.05 10.57 -6.57
C GLU A 142 -2.93 9.64 -7.04
N TYR A 143 -3.30 8.70 -7.92
CA TYR A 143 -2.38 7.83 -8.62
C TYR A 143 -2.14 8.35 -10.03
N VAL A 144 -0.87 8.54 -10.40
CA VAL A 144 -0.47 9.02 -11.73
C VAL A 144 0.36 7.94 -12.41
N SER A 145 -0.17 7.32 -13.46
CA SER A 145 0.60 6.37 -14.26
C SER A 145 1.43 7.08 -15.34
N SER A 146 2.72 6.75 -15.39
CA SER A 146 3.61 7.13 -16.50
C SER A 146 3.73 6.04 -17.58
N GLY A 147 3.01 4.93 -17.42
CA GLY A 147 3.21 3.69 -18.18
C GLY A 147 4.45 2.88 -17.78
N LYS A 148 5.35 3.45 -16.96
CA LYS A 148 6.51 2.75 -16.38
C LYS A 148 6.34 2.47 -14.90
N CYS A 149 5.76 3.42 -14.17
CA CYS A 149 5.39 3.31 -12.76
C CYS A 149 4.08 4.03 -12.51
N VAL A 150 3.49 3.74 -11.35
CA VAL A 150 2.37 4.50 -10.79
C VAL A 150 2.90 5.29 -9.60
N GLU A 151 2.79 6.61 -9.69
CA GLU A 151 3.25 7.55 -8.67
C GLU A 151 2.08 7.96 -7.78
N VAL A 152 2.34 8.23 -6.50
CA VAL A 152 1.36 8.80 -5.57
C VAL A 152 1.68 10.27 -5.34
N TRP A 153 0.73 11.14 -5.67
CA TRP A 153 0.85 12.59 -5.54
C TRP A 153 -0.20 13.16 -4.61
N THR A 154 0.13 14.20 -3.85
CA THR A 154 -0.85 14.95 -3.07
C THR A 154 -1.63 15.92 -3.96
N ILE A 155 -2.96 15.90 -3.88
CA ILE A 155 -3.86 16.80 -4.63
C ILE A 155 -4.48 17.90 -3.74
N ALA A 156 -4.31 17.76 -2.43
CA ALA A 156 -4.63 18.74 -1.41
C ALA A 156 -3.52 18.79 -0.34
N PRO A 157 -3.41 19.87 0.45
CA PRO A 157 -2.62 19.85 1.68
C PRO A 157 -3.14 18.75 2.61
N ILE A 158 -2.24 18.05 3.30
CA ILE A 158 -2.57 16.99 4.25
C ILE A 158 -1.94 17.33 5.60
N GLU A 159 -2.80 17.55 6.59
CA GLU A 159 -2.36 17.89 7.94
C GLU A 159 -1.83 16.67 8.70
N THR A 160 -1.05 16.92 9.74
CA THR A 160 -0.55 15.84 10.61
C THR A 160 -1.72 15.07 11.22
N GLY A 161 -1.71 13.75 11.07
CA GLY A 161 -2.74 12.84 11.57
C GLY A 161 -3.86 12.54 10.58
N GLU A 162 -3.91 13.21 9.43
CA GLU A 162 -4.91 12.92 8.40
C GLU A 162 -4.61 11.64 7.63
N GLU A 163 -5.68 10.97 7.20
CA GLU A 163 -5.62 9.78 6.35
C GLU A 163 -5.39 10.20 4.90
N LEU A 164 -4.50 9.50 4.21
CA LEU A 164 -4.31 9.59 2.78
C LEU A 164 -5.43 8.79 2.13
N LEU A 165 -6.26 9.48 1.35
CA LEU A 165 -7.45 8.94 0.70
C LEU A 165 -7.39 9.24 -0.79
N ALA A 166 -7.60 8.20 -1.61
CA ALA A 166 -7.64 8.30 -3.06
C ALA A 166 -9.08 8.16 -3.58
N ASP A 167 -9.31 8.65 -4.79
CA ASP A 167 -10.44 8.19 -5.59
C ASP A 167 -10.02 6.94 -6.38
N TYR A 168 -10.76 5.86 -6.19
CA TYR A 168 -10.49 4.60 -6.88
C TYR A 168 -11.22 4.48 -8.22
N GLY A 169 -12.13 5.42 -8.53
CA GLY A 169 -12.98 5.35 -9.72
C GLY A 169 -14.15 4.38 -9.59
N GLU A 170 -15.19 4.63 -10.40
CA GLU A 170 -16.50 3.95 -10.30
C GLU A 170 -16.43 2.43 -10.47
N GLU A 171 -15.62 1.94 -11.40
CA GLU A 171 -15.49 0.51 -11.70
C GLU A 171 -14.95 -0.28 -10.51
N MET A 172 -13.93 0.26 -9.86
CA MET A 172 -13.31 -0.36 -8.70
C MET A 172 -14.28 -0.30 -7.50
N ILE A 173 -14.97 0.83 -7.31
CA ILE A 173 -16.01 1.00 -6.28
C ILE A 173 -17.11 -0.05 -6.43
N ALA A 174 -17.59 -0.27 -7.65
CA ALA A 174 -18.58 -1.29 -7.95
C ALA A 174 -18.07 -2.70 -7.64
N ALA A 175 -16.84 -3.02 -8.03
CA ALA A 175 -16.21 -4.31 -7.72
C ALA A 175 -16.05 -4.57 -6.21
N MET A 176 -15.79 -3.52 -5.43
CA MET A 176 -15.68 -3.62 -3.97
C MET A 176 -17.02 -3.50 -3.23
N GLY A 177 -18.13 -3.24 -3.92
CA GLY A 177 -19.44 -3.03 -3.29
C GLY A 177 -19.50 -1.81 -2.38
N LEU A 178 -18.76 -0.75 -2.73
CA LEU A 178 -18.67 0.51 -1.96
C LEU A 178 -19.65 1.60 -2.44
N GLY A 179 -20.62 1.23 -3.30
CA GLY A 179 -21.64 2.11 -3.88
C GLY A 179 -22.97 2.14 -3.13
#